data_AF-G0S5F1-F1
#
_entry.id   AF-G0S5F1-F1
#
_cell.length_a   1.000
_cell.length_b   1.000
_cell.length_c   1.000
_cell.angle_alpha   90.00
_cell.angle_beta   90.00
_cell.angle_gamma   90.00
#
_symmetry.space_group_name_H-M   'P 1'
#
loop_
_entity.id
_entity.type
_entity.pdbx_description
1 polymer ?
#
loop_
_entity_poly.entity_id
_entity_poly.type
_entity_poly.pdbx_seq_one_letter_code
_entity_poly.pdbx_strand_id
1 'polypeptide(L)'
;MPGLLGKRKSRAEEDPEAVAKAQELLRKHFEAQFKPIDLAPLPRRAIESEDEEDESSEEGSDVNSGEGDEWDGISGDEDGTESEGDESDDEPHVVQVVDYSNDSSAADGKMSKQELKVYLSSRPPDPTRKSSSSKPKPSKKSTDDSFPEDSAELLANDLALQRLIAESHILSEAGANPSHWQSSHAATTGTNTRAFATGRIAKKTTDMRIQALGAKESILTQQKMPMNMRKGIVKHQEEKEKKRRQEARENGIVLEREVKKKKTVRKRRERPVDLPAVGRMRGAELRISAKEAAAIAREVRGPQGRGKRRR
;
A
#
# COMPACT_ATOMS: atom_id res chain seq x y z
N MET A 1 13.81 48.16 -13.70
CA MET A 1 15.01 47.66 -12.99
C MET A 1 15.12 46.15 -13.18
N PRO A 2 15.87 45.65 -14.17
CA PRO A 2 16.13 44.22 -14.31
C PRO A 2 17.28 43.81 -13.39
N GLY A 3 17.02 42.90 -12.46
CA GLY A 3 17.97 42.49 -11.42
C GLY A 3 18.21 40.99 -11.40
N LEU A 4 19.36 40.59 -11.95
CA LEU A 4 20.25 39.52 -11.49
C LEU A 4 19.79 38.07 -11.68
N LEU A 5 20.14 37.52 -12.84
CA LEU A 5 20.30 36.09 -13.10
C LEU A 5 21.17 35.45 -12.01
N GLY A 6 20.60 34.46 -11.31
CA GLY A 6 21.31 33.61 -10.36
C GLY A 6 22.37 32.78 -11.07
N LYS A 7 23.63 32.97 -10.65
CA LYS A 7 24.79 32.18 -11.06
C LYS A 7 24.56 30.71 -10.68
N ARG A 8 24.53 29.82 -11.68
CA ARG A 8 24.56 28.37 -11.47
C ARG A 8 25.90 28.01 -10.82
N LYS A 9 25.84 27.36 -9.65
CA LYS A 9 26.99 26.75 -8.97
C LYS A 9 27.55 25.68 -9.91
N SER A 10 28.80 25.81 -10.32
CA SER A 10 29.53 24.78 -11.05
C SER A 10 29.50 23.48 -10.24
N ARG A 11 29.24 22.38 -10.95
CA ARG A 11 29.36 21.00 -10.46
C ARG A 11 30.75 20.85 -9.86
N ALA A 12 30.83 20.62 -8.56
CA ALA A 12 32.10 20.39 -7.89
C ALA A 12 32.74 19.14 -8.50
N GLU A 13 33.99 19.27 -8.94
CA GLU A 13 34.85 18.13 -9.19
C GLU A 13 34.95 17.35 -7.88
N GLU A 14 34.46 16.12 -7.87
CA GLU A 14 34.48 15.27 -6.69
C GLU A 14 35.93 14.85 -6.45
N ASP A 15 36.47 15.18 -5.28
CA ASP A 15 37.83 14.81 -4.89
C ASP A 15 38.03 13.30 -5.08
N PRO A 16 39.07 12.85 -5.81
CA PRO A 16 39.25 11.43 -6.14
C PRO A 16 39.40 10.57 -4.88
N GLU A 17 39.89 11.14 -3.78
CA GLU A 17 39.97 10.48 -2.48
C GLU A 17 38.60 10.22 -1.83
N ALA A 18 37.60 11.07 -2.09
CA ALA A 18 36.24 10.88 -1.57
C ALA A 18 35.55 9.72 -2.30
N VAL A 19 35.78 9.59 -3.62
CA VAL A 19 35.27 8.48 -4.43
C VAL A 19 35.90 7.15 -3.99
N ALA A 20 37.22 7.12 -3.75
CA ALA A 20 37.91 5.94 -3.25
C ALA A 20 37.35 5.47 -1.89
N LYS A 21 37.15 6.40 -0.94
CA LYS A 21 36.56 6.10 0.38
C LYS A 21 35.13 5.57 0.27
N ALA A 22 34.32 6.09 -0.66
CA ALA A 22 32.96 5.61 -0.90
C ALA A 22 32.93 4.18 -1.46
N GLN A 23 33.84 3.87 -2.39
CA GLN A 23 33.99 2.53 -2.96
C GLN A 23 34.45 1.50 -1.91
N GLU A 24 35.38 1.87 -1.03
CA GLU A 24 35.82 0.99 0.07
C GLU A 24 34.69 0.68 1.06
N LEU A 25 33.84 1.66 1.37
CA LEU A 25 32.66 1.47 2.22
C LEU A 25 31.65 0.51 1.58
N LEU A 26 31.40 0.67 0.28
CA LEU A 26 30.51 -0.23 -0.47
C LEU A 26 31.08 -1.65 -0.54
N ARG A 27 32.39 -1.79 -0.78
CA ARG A 27 33.07 -3.08 -0.79
C ARG A 27 32.96 -3.80 0.56
N LYS A 28 33.21 -3.11 1.68
CA LYS A 28 33.06 -3.67 3.03
C LYS A 28 31.64 -4.12 3.32
N HIS A 29 30.64 -3.33 2.91
CA HIS A 29 29.23 -3.68 3.08
C HIS A 29 28.84 -4.89 2.22
N PHE A 30 29.38 -4.96 1.00
CA PHE A 30 29.17 -6.08 0.10
C PHE A 30 29.82 -7.36 0.63
N GLU A 31 31.08 -7.32 1.08
CA GLU A 31 31.77 -8.46 1.68
C GLU A 31 31.10 -8.97 2.97
N ALA A 32 30.47 -8.07 3.74
CA ALA A 32 29.69 -8.46 4.91
C ALA A 32 28.38 -9.18 4.56
N GLN A 33 27.76 -8.84 3.43
CA GLN A 33 26.50 -9.43 2.97
C GLN A 33 26.70 -10.66 2.09
N PHE A 34 27.79 -10.68 1.32
CA PHE A 34 28.13 -11.71 0.36
C PHE A 34 29.51 -12.25 0.74
N LYS A 35 29.54 -13.48 1.26
CA LYS A 35 30.81 -14.18 1.45
C LYS A 35 31.51 -14.30 0.08
N PRO A 36 32.82 -14.01 -0.01
CA PRO A 36 33.56 -14.22 -1.23
C PRO A 36 33.36 -15.66 -1.72
N ILE A 37 32.98 -15.81 -2.98
CA ILE A 37 32.89 -17.12 -3.62
C ILE A 37 34.32 -17.53 -3.95
N ASP A 38 34.75 -18.69 -3.46
CA ASP A 38 36.06 -19.27 -3.81
C ASP A 38 36.04 -19.66 -5.29
N LEU A 39 36.48 -18.73 -6.15
CA LEU A 39 36.70 -19.01 -7.57
C LEU A 39 38.00 -19.80 -7.69
N ALA A 40 37.91 -21.04 -8.17
CA ALA A 40 39.07 -21.77 -8.65
C ALA A 40 39.78 -20.92 -9.74
N PRO A 41 41.13 -20.90 -9.76
CA PRO A 41 41.86 -20.00 -10.65
C PRO A 41 41.55 -20.32 -12.12
N LEU A 42 40.83 -19.40 -12.78
CA LEU A 42 40.68 -19.42 -14.23
C LEU A 42 42.04 -19.08 -14.89
N PRO A 43 42.41 -19.74 -15.99
CA PRO A 43 43.65 -19.45 -16.70
C PRO A 43 43.62 -18.03 -17.26
N ARG A 44 44.70 -17.27 -17.00
CA ARG A 44 44.86 -15.88 -17.45
C ARG A 44 44.93 -15.86 -18.98
N ARG A 45 43.97 -15.22 -19.64
CA ARG A 45 44.17 -14.71 -21.01
C ARG A 45 44.77 -13.32 -20.90
N ALA A 46 45.95 -13.14 -21.47
CA ALA A 46 46.57 -11.85 -21.68
C ALA A 46 45.68 -11.02 -22.61
N ILE A 47 45.37 -9.79 -22.22
CA ILE A 47 44.80 -8.78 -23.11
C ILE A 47 45.80 -7.63 -23.05
N GLU A 48 46.48 -7.45 -24.18
CA GLU A 48 47.40 -6.34 -24.46
C GLU A 48 46.67 -5.00 -24.44
N SER A 49 47.41 -4.00 -24.00
CA SER A 49 47.12 -2.57 -24.07
C SER A 49 47.30 -2.05 -25.48
N GLU A 50 46.31 -1.36 -26.04
CA GLU A 50 46.52 -0.33 -27.07
C GLU A 50 45.55 0.83 -26.81
N ASP A 51 46.15 1.98 -26.47
CA ASP A 51 45.60 3.31 -26.70
C ASP A 51 45.67 3.62 -28.21
N GLU A 52 44.66 4.28 -28.77
CA GLU A 52 44.80 5.53 -29.53
C GLU A 52 43.47 5.96 -30.19
N GLU A 53 43.38 7.28 -30.32
CA GLU A 53 42.30 8.15 -30.79
C GLU A 53 41.98 7.93 -32.29
N ASP A 54 40.76 8.22 -32.75
CA ASP A 54 40.49 9.33 -33.71
C ASP A 54 39.02 9.41 -34.18
N GLU A 55 38.71 10.56 -34.73
CA GLU A 55 37.45 11.25 -34.96
C GLU A 55 36.50 10.74 -36.08
N SER A 56 35.27 11.26 -36.00
CA SER A 56 34.45 11.80 -37.11
C SER A 56 33.84 10.83 -38.13
N SER A 57 32.50 10.80 -38.20
CA SER A 57 31.74 11.49 -39.27
C SER A 57 30.24 11.16 -39.22
N GLU A 58 29.49 12.11 -39.75
CA GLU A 58 28.06 12.31 -39.66
C GLU A 58 27.21 11.39 -40.55
N GLU A 59 25.90 11.42 -40.26
CA GLU A 59 24.81 11.56 -41.22
C GLU A 59 24.00 10.31 -41.63
N GLY A 60 22.71 10.37 -41.26
CA GLY A 60 21.61 10.10 -42.17
C GLY A 60 21.10 8.66 -42.29
N SER A 61 19.97 8.36 -41.65
CA SER A 61 18.72 8.08 -42.38
C SER A 61 17.64 7.52 -41.45
N ASP A 62 16.47 8.11 -41.61
CA ASP A 62 15.20 7.78 -40.97
C ASP A 62 14.47 6.69 -41.80
N VAL A 63 13.54 6.02 -41.12
CA VAL A 63 12.40 5.20 -41.56
C VAL A 63 12.53 3.74 -42.04
N ASN A 64 11.66 2.94 -41.39
CA ASN A 64 10.77 1.88 -41.89
C ASN A 64 11.16 0.45 -41.45
N SER A 65 10.57 -0.13 -40.39
CA SER A 65 9.21 -0.70 -40.24
C SER A 65 8.96 -1.97 -41.09
N GLY A 66 8.70 -3.08 -40.37
CA GLY A 66 8.35 -4.41 -40.88
C GLY A 66 9.60 -5.29 -41.05
N GLU A 67 9.62 -6.59 -40.79
CA GLU A 67 8.63 -7.59 -40.41
C GLU A 67 9.44 -8.91 -40.31
N GLY A 68 9.18 -9.75 -39.32
CA GLY A 68 9.65 -11.15 -39.29
C GLY A 68 11.08 -11.39 -38.84
N ASP A 69 11.25 -12.05 -37.70
CA ASP A 69 12.28 -13.09 -37.56
C ASP A 69 11.76 -14.12 -36.55
N GLU A 70 10.97 -15.00 -37.13
CA GLU A 70 10.59 -16.32 -36.65
C GLU A 70 11.86 -17.06 -36.20
N TRP A 71 11.87 -17.53 -34.95
CA TRP A 71 12.98 -18.32 -34.41
C TRP A 71 13.07 -19.64 -35.18
N ASP A 72 14.07 -19.74 -36.05
CA ASP A 72 14.37 -20.90 -36.88
C ASP A 72 14.86 -22.08 -36.03
N GLY A 73 14.24 -23.23 -36.27
CA GLY A 73 14.45 -24.47 -35.52
C GLY A 73 15.71 -25.17 -35.98
N ILE A 74 16.48 -25.68 -35.02
CA ILE A 74 17.52 -26.67 -35.27
C ILE A 74 16.86 -27.97 -35.77
N SER A 75 16.82 -28.14 -37.10
CA SER A 75 16.91 -29.44 -37.78
C SER A 75 18.31 -30.01 -37.53
N GLY A 76 18.52 -31.26 -37.11
CA GLY A 76 17.89 -32.45 -37.63
C GLY A 76 18.65 -32.87 -38.89
N ASP A 77 19.81 -33.50 -38.73
CA ASP A 77 20.43 -34.30 -39.79
C ASP A 77 20.94 -35.61 -39.18
N GLU A 78 20.58 -36.68 -39.86
CA GLU A 78 20.40 -38.03 -39.39
C GLU A 78 21.23 -38.95 -40.29
N ASP A 79 22.07 -39.74 -39.62
CA ASP A 79 22.49 -41.10 -39.99
C ASP A 79 23.43 -41.36 -41.20
N GLY A 80 24.41 -42.24 -40.93
CA GLY A 80 24.99 -43.19 -41.88
C GLY A 80 26.06 -42.72 -42.87
N THR A 81 27.33 -43.09 -42.63
CA THR A 81 28.09 -44.12 -43.39
C THR A 81 29.63 -43.92 -43.37
N GLU A 82 30.31 -44.87 -42.71
CA GLU A 82 31.50 -45.64 -43.15
C GLU A 82 32.65 -44.96 -43.92
N SER A 83 33.86 -44.88 -43.30
CA SER A 83 35.13 -45.24 -43.96
C SER A 83 36.32 -45.29 -42.98
N GLU A 84 36.78 -46.52 -42.71
CA GLU A 84 38.16 -47.02 -42.59
C GLU A 84 39.34 -46.07 -42.23
N GLY A 85 40.09 -46.48 -41.19
CA GLY A 85 41.55 -46.32 -41.11
C GLY A 85 42.10 -45.37 -40.03
N ASP A 86 42.58 -45.90 -38.89
CA ASP A 86 44.01 -46.00 -38.56
C ASP A 86 44.26 -46.27 -37.05
N GLU A 87 44.90 -47.42 -36.84
CA GLU A 87 45.76 -47.97 -35.77
C GLU A 87 45.77 -47.45 -34.31
N SER A 88 45.76 -48.46 -33.41
CA SER A 88 46.47 -48.59 -32.12
C SER A 88 45.87 -47.99 -30.83
N ASP A 89 45.18 -48.82 -30.03
CA ASP A 89 45.75 -49.36 -28.78
C ASP A 89 44.82 -50.44 -28.18
N ASP A 90 45.36 -51.64 -28.02
CA ASP A 90 44.71 -52.80 -27.41
C ASP A 90 44.61 -52.66 -25.88
N GLU A 91 43.44 -52.30 -25.36
CA GLU A 91 43.06 -52.59 -23.96
C GLU A 91 41.82 -53.51 -23.92
N PRO A 92 41.81 -54.60 -23.14
CA PRO A 92 40.71 -55.55 -23.15
C PRO A 92 39.45 -54.93 -22.52
N HIS A 93 38.41 -54.69 -23.33
CA HIS A 93 37.09 -54.29 -22.85
C HIS A 93 36.45 -55.40 -22.00
N VAL A 94 36.47 -55.23 -20.68
CA VAL A 94 35.74 -56.08 -19.74
C VAL A 94 34.27 -55.64 -19.71
N VAL A 95 33.38 -56.44 -20.30
CA VAL A 95 31.93 -56.19 -20.26
C VAL A 95 31.39 -56.60 -18.88
N GLN A 96 30.95 -55.62 -18.10
CA GLN A 96 30.29 -55.84 -16.81
C GLN A 96 28.77 -55.90 -17.01
N VAL A 97 28.19 -57.08 -16.88
CA VAL A 97 26.73 -57.27 -16.84
C VAL A 97 26.27 -57.06 -15.41
N VAL A 98 25.44 -56.04 -15.18
CA VAL A 98 24.85 -55.73 -13.86
C VAL A 98 23.37 -56.10 -13.92
N ASP A 99 23.02 -57.19 -13.25
CA ASP A 99 21.63 -57.64 -13.10
C ASP A 99 20.95 -56.89 -11.95
N TYR A 100 19.98 -56.03 -12.26
CA TYR A 100 19.19 -55.27 -11.27
C TYR A 100 17.93 -56.01 -10.79
N SER A 101 17.81 -57.32 -11.07
CA SER A 101 16.58 -58.08 -10.84
C SER A 101 16.26 -58.36 -9.37
N ASN A 102 17.22 -58.18 -8.45
CA ASN A 102 17.05 -58.53 -7.03
C ASN A 102 17.23 -57.38 -6.03
N ASP A 103 17.48 -56.14 -6.49
CA ASP A 103 17.67 -54.97 -5.61
C ASP A 103 16.40 -54.13 -5.40
N SER A 104 15.22 -54.72 -5.60
CA SER A 104 14.02 -54.20 -4.93
C SER A 104 14.01 -54.76 -3.52
N SER A 105 14.71 -54.10 -2.58
CA SER A 105 14.45 -54.31 -1.16
C SER A 105 12.94 -54.22 -0.96
N ALA A 106 12.32 -55.34 -0.62
CA ALA A 106 10.90 -55.49 -0.36
C ALA A 106 10.52 -54.64 0.87
N ALA A 107 10.45 -53.33 0.68
CA ALA A 107 9.83 -52.41 1.60
C ALA A 107 8.34 -52.45 1.30
N ASP A 108 7.60 -53.14 2.17
CA ASP A 108 6.15 -53.17 2.31
C ASP A 108 5.37 -52.34 1.29
N GLY A 109 4.63 -53.03 0.40
CA GLY A 109 3.86 -52.47 -0.71
C GLY A 109 2.70 -51.54 -0.32
N LYS A 110 3.03 -50.39 0.28
CA LYS A 110 2.14 -49.27 0.54
C LYS A 110 2.88 -48.01 0.12
N MET A 111 2.52 -47.50 -1.05
CA MET A 111 2.99 -46.23 -1.59
C MET A 111 2.93 -45.11 -0.52
N SER A 112 3.97 -44.28 -0.43
CA SER A 112 3.99 -43.16 0.51
C SER A 112 2.82 -42.21 0.23
N LYS A 113 2.33 -41.44 1.22
CA LYS A 113 1.21 -40.49 1.00
C LYS A 113 1.48 -39.48 -0.13
N GLN A 114 2.75 -39.22 -0.44
CA GLN A 114 3.15 -38.36 -1.56
C GLN A 114 3.05 -39.11 -2.88
N GLU A 115 3.54 -40.35 -2.94
CA GLU A 115 3.35 -41.23 -4.10
C GLU A 115 1.87 -41.50 -4.37
N LEU A 116 1.04 -41.67 -3.33
CA LEU A 116 -0.41 -41.84 -3.46
C LEU A 116 -1.08 -40.61 -4.07
N LYS A 117 -0.64 -39.41 -3.71
CA LYS A 117 -1.11 -38.17 -4.34
C LYS A 117 -0.63 -38.02 -5.77
N VAL A 118 0.62 -38.39 -6.06
CA VAL A 118 1.17 -38.34 -7.42
C VAL A 118 0.48 -39.36 -8.32
N TYR A 119 0.19 -40.56 -7.82
CA TYR A 119 -0.53 -41.61 -8.55
C TYR A 119 -2.00 -41.24 -8.80
N LEU A 120 -2.68 -40.62 -7.83
CA LEU A 120 -4.06 -40.15 -8.00
C LEU A 120 -4.17 -38.85 -8.78
N SER A 121 -3.13 -38.03 -8.82
CA SER A 121 -3.06 -36.90 -9.74
C SER A 121 -2.64 -37.45 -11.09
N SER A 122 -3.48 -37.36 -12.12
CA SER A 122 -3.20 -37.83 -13.49
C SER A 122 -2.03 -37.11 -14.21
N ARG A 123 -1.05 -36.60 -13.46
CA ARG A 123 0.13 -35.88 -13.94
C ARG A 123 1.27 -36.88 -14.13
N PRO A 124 1.98 -36.87 -15.27
CA PRO A 124 3.12 -37.74 -15.50
C PRO A 124 4.25 -37.44 -14.51
N PRO A 125 5.08 -38.44 -14.16
CA PRO A 125 6.23 -38.24 -13.29
C PRO A 125 7.23 -37.28 -13.96
N ASP A 126 7.53 -36.17 -13.27
CA ASP A 126 8.43 -35.12 -13.75
C ASP A 126 9.89 -35.45 -13.36
N PRO A 127 10.80 -35.70 -14.32
CA PRO A 127 12.19 -36.08 -14.05
C PRO A 127 13.02 -34.93 -13.44
N THR A 128 12.54 -33.69 -13.48
CA THR A 128 13.22 -32.53 -12.86
C THR A 128 12.96 -32.44 -11.35
N ARG A 129 11.94 -33.14 -10.86
CA ARG A 129 11.53 -33.11 -9.46
C ARG A 129 12.36 -34.09 -8.63
N LYS A 130 13.60 -33.71 -8.33
CA LYS A 130 14.47 -34.42 -7.37
C LYS A 130 13.68 -34.68 -6.08
N SER A 131 13.69 -35.93 -5.61
CA SER A 131 13.09 -36.37 -4.35
C SER A 131 13.70 -35.57 -3.20
N SER A 132 13.09 -34.44 -2.88
CA SER A 132 13.49 -33.62 -1.74
C SER A 132 13.26 -34.45 -0.49
N SER A 133 14.33 -35.04 0.04
CA SER A 133 14.38 -35.56 1.40
C SER A 133 14.19 -34.35 2.33
N SER A 134 12.94 -34.07 2.67
CA SER A 134 12.60 -33.03 3.62
C SER A 134 13.11 -33.47 4.99
N LYS A 135 14.31 -32.99 5.35
CA LYS A 135 14.73 -32.89 6.75
C LYS A 135 13.58 -32.25 7.53
N PRO A 136 13.13 -32.82 8.65
CA PRO A 136 12.06 -32.22 9.44
C PRO A 136 12.57 -30.88 9.97
N LYS A 137 12.05 -29.78 9.44
CA LYS A 137 12.11 -28.49 10.14
C LYS A 137 11.45 -28.71 11.50
N PRO A 138 12.01 -28.22 12.62
CA PRO A 138 11.29 -28.27 13.87
C PRO A 138 10.00 -27.47 13.66
N SER A 139 8.88 -28.16 13.66
CA SER A 139 7.61 -27.52 13.90
C SER A 139 7.79 -26.78 15.22
N LYS A 140 7.80 -25.44 15.17
CA LYS A 140 7.31 -24.70 16.33
C LYS A 140 5.97 -25.34 16.62
N LYS A 141 5.88 -26.05 17.74
CA LYS A 141 4.60 -26.45 18.31
C LYS A 141 3.75 -25.19 18.25
N SER A 142 2.77 -25.18 17.35
CA SER A 142 1.58 -24.37 17.51
C SER A 142 1.07 -24.77 18.87
N THR A 143 1.38 -23.95 19.87
CA THR A 143 0.71 -23.99 21.15
C THR A 143 -0.75 -23.84 20.81
N ASP A 144 -1.46 -24.95 20.97
CA ASP A 144 -2.90 -25.09 21.16
C ASP A 144 -3.75 -23.91 20.66
N ASP A 145 -4.51 -24.16 19.60
CA ASP A 145 -5.50 -23.28 18.95
C ASP A 145 -6.67 -22.93 19.89
N SER A 146 -6.36 -22.35 21.04
CA SER A 146 -7.27 -21.67 21.94
C SER A 146 -6.62 -20.34 22.34
N PHE A 147 -6.28 -19.53 21.33
CA PHE A 147 -6.16 -18.11 21.60
C PHE A 147 -7.56 -17.64 22.00
N PRO A 148 -7.79 -17.18 23.24
CA PRO A 148 -9.06 -16.56 23.57
C PRO A 148 -9.31 -15.44 22.55
N GLU A 149 -10.57 -15.22 22.17
CA GLU A 149 -10.95 -14.15 21.23
C GLU A 149 -10.45 -12.76 21.68
N ASP A 150 -10.00 -12.63 22.94
CA ASP A 150 -9.38 -11.43 23.53
C ASP A 150 -7.87 -11.58 23.81
N SER A 151 -7.16 -12.46 23.12
CA SER A 151 -5.69 -12.54 23.26
C SER A 151 -5.05 -11.20 22.89
N ALA A 152 -4.04 -10.79 23.67
CA ALA A 152 -3.37 -9.50 23.45
C ALA A 152 -2.79 -9.34 22.03
N GLU A 153 -2.43 -10.45 21.38
CA GLU A 153 -1.97 -10.49 20.00
C GLU A 153 -3.08 -10.15 19.00
N LEU A 154 -4.30 -10.68 19.19
CA LEU A 154 -5.42 -10.38 18.31
C LEU A 154 -5.87 -8.92 18.45
N LEU A 155 -5.90 -8.40 19.67
CA LEU A 155 -6.15 -6.97 19.91
C LEU A 155 -5.07 -6.08 19.29
N ALA A 156 -3.79 -6.48 19.36
CA ALA A 156 -2.72 -5.75 18.70
C ALA A 156 -2.88 -5.76 17.17
N ASN A 157 -3.29 -6.90 16.60
CA ASN A 157 -3.56 -7.04 15.17
C ASN A 157 -4.76 -6.21 14.73
N ASP A 158 -5.85 -6.19 15.49
CA ASP A 158 -7.02 -5.36 15.19
C ASP A 158 -6.67 -3.86 15.28
N LEU A 159 -5.92 -3.43 16.30
CA LEU A 159 -5.43 -2.05 16.37
C LEU A 159 -4.51 -1.70 15.19
N ALA A 160 -3.68 -2.63 14.74
CA ALA A 160 -2.84 -2.45 13.56
C ALA A 160 -3.69 -2.33 12.28
N LEU A 161 -4.73 -3.15 12.13
CA LEU A 161 -5.67 -3.13 11.01
C LEU A 161 -6.49 -1.84 10.99
N GLN A 162 -7.02 -1.41 12.13
CA GLN A 162 -7.74 -0.14 12.28
C GLN A 162 -6.87 1.05 11.89
N ARG A 163 -5.61 1.08 12.34
CA ARG A 163 -4.62 2.10 11.96
C ARG A 163 -4.34 2.07 10.46
N LEU A 164 -4.12 0.88 9.89
CA LEU A 164 -3.84 0.72 8.46
C LEU A 164 -5.01 1.24 7.61
N ILE A 165 -6.25 0.93 7.97
CA ILE A 165 -7.44 1.39 7.25
C ILE A 165 -7.58 2.91 7.36
N ALA A 166 -7.44 3.48 8.56
CA ALA A 166 -7.55 4.92 8.78
C ALA A 166 -6.42 5.72 8.09
N GLU A 167 -5.20 5.18 8.06
CA GLU A 167 -4.01 5.82 7.48
C GLU A 167 -3.84 5.51 5.98
N SER A 168 -4.64 4.58 5.42
CA SER A 168 -4.52 4.09 4.04
C SER A 168 -4.46 5.20 3.00
N HIS A 169 -5.22 6.29 3.15
CA HIS A 169 -5.18 7.40 2.20
C HIS A 169 -3.84 8.14 2.18
N ILE A 170 -3.20 8.33 3.34
CA ILE A 170 -1.89 8.97 3.46
C ILE A 170 -0.80 8.04 2.91
N LEU A 171 -0.93 6.73 3.16
CA LEU A 171 -0.02 5.71 2.64
C LEU A 171 -0.18 5.51 1.12
N SER A 172 -1.41 5.62 0.61
CA SER A 172 -1.73 5.57 -0.82
C SER A 172 -1.22 6.81 -1.55
N GLU A 173 -1.43 8.01 -0.99
CA GLU A 173 -0.87 9.26 -1.51
C GLU A 173 0.65 9.19 -1.63
N ALA A 174 1.30 8.47 -0.72
CA ALA A 174 2.74 8.26 -0.70
C ALA A 174 3.27 7.15 -1.63
N GLY A 175 2.39 6.41 -2.32
CA GLY A 175 2.80 5.28 -3.15
C GLY A 175 3.28 4.04 -2.36
N ALA A 176 2.99 3.96 -1.06
CA ALA A 176 3.38 2.81 -0.23
C ALA A 176 2.47 1.58 -0.43
N ASN A 177 1.40 1.69 -1.22
CA ASN A 177 0.44 0.62 -1.44
C ASN A 177 0.72 -0.11 -2.76
N PRO A 178 1.09 -1.40 -2.74
CA PRO A 178 1.55 -2.13 -3.93
C PRO A 178 0.44 -2.44 -4.95
N SER A 179 -0.81 -2.11 -4.67
CA SER A 179 -1.94 -2.22 -5.62
C SER A 179 -2.26 -0.90 -6.33
N HIS A 180 -1.63 0.21 -5.94
CA HIS A 180 -1.99 1.55 -6.41
C HIS A 180 -1.22 2.03 -7.65
N TRP A 181 -0.27 1.25 -8.15
CA TRP A 181 0.52 1.55 -9.37
C TRP A 181 -0.34 1.74 -10.63
N GLN A 182 -1.60 1.30 -10.60
CA GLN A 182 -2.54 1.42 -11.73
C GLN A 182 -3.28 2.77 -11.77
N SER A 183 -3.22 3.60 -10.72
CA SER A 183 -3.78 4.96 -10.80
C SER A 183 -2.67 5.97 -11.09
N SER A 184 -2.72 6.54 -12.29
CA SER A 184 -1.81 7.55 -12.83
C SER A 184 -1.70 8.82 -11.95
N HIS A 185 -2.55 8.99 -10.94
CA HIS A 185 -2.55 10.15 -10.04
C HIS A 185 -1.65 9.98 -8.80
N ALA A 186 -1.27 8.76 -8.42
CA ALA A 186 -0.38 8.52 -7.28
C ALA A 186 1.10 8.34 -7.68
N ALA A 187 1.32 7.86 -8.90
CA ALA A 187 2.66 7.66 -9.47
C ALA A 187 3.32 8.96 -9.97
N THR A 188 2.56 10.05 -10.18
CA THR A 188 3.04 11.24 -10.91
C THR A 188 3.58 12.38 -10.05
N THR A 189 3.60 12.27 -8.71
CA THR A 189 4.30 13.27 -7.90
C THR A 189 5.68 12.74 -7.51
N GLY A 190 6.74 13.26 -8.18
CA GLY A 190 8.16 13.00 -7.85
C GLY A 190 8.60 13.41 -6.43
N THR A 191 7.65 13.72 -5.55
CA THR A 191 7.77 13.94 -4.11
C THR A 191 7.64 12.67 -3.29
N ASN A 192 7.03 11.61 -3.84
CA ASN A 192 6.70 10.36 -3.13
C ASN A 192 7.85 9.35 -3.07
N THR A 193 8.81 9.43 -3.99
CA THR A 193 9.95 8.51 -4.09
C THR A 193 11.18 8.94 -3.29
N ARG A 194 11.12 10.10 -2.61
CA ARG A 194 12.27 10.64 -1.86
C ARG A 194 12.31 10.07 -0.44
N ALA A 195 13.51 9.85 0.11
CA ALA A 195 13.68 9.48 1.53
C ALA A 195 12.99 10.46 2.50
N PHE A 196 12.83 11.74 2.13
CA PHE A 196 12.06 12.72 2.92
C PHE A 196 10.54 12.50 2.93
N ALA A 197 10.01 11.72 1.97
CA ALA A 197 8.62 11.32 1.96
C ALA A 197 8.33 10.43 3.18
N THR A 198 9.22 9.51 3.53
CA THR A 198 9.07 8.61 4.69
C THR A 198 8.90 9.41 5.98
N GLY A 199 9.72 10.45 6.18
CA GLY A 199 9.63 11.33 7.34
C GLY A 199 8.34 12.17 7.37
N ARG A 200 7.84 12.65 6.23
CA ARG A 200 6.56 13.37 6.16
C ARG A 200 5.37 12.46 6.42
N ILE A 201 5.40 11.25 5.87
CA ILE A 201 4.38 10.22 6.10
C ILE A 201 4.36 9.86 7.58
N ALA A 202 5.52 9.56 8.17
CA ALA A 202 5.64 9.28 9.59
C ALA A 202 5.09 10.41 10.46
N LYS A 203 5.37 11.68 10.12
CA LYS A 203 4.78 12.83 10.84
C LYS A 203 3.26 12.91 10.70
N LYS A 204 2.72 12.72 9.50
CA LYS A 204 1.27 12.72 9.26
C LYS A 204 0.57 11.56 9.97
N THR A 205 1.11 10.34 9.89
CA THR A 205 0.53 9.16 10.53
C THR A 205 0.60 9.23 12.05
N THR A 206 1.73 9.68 12.60
CA THR A 206 1.87 9.90 14.05
C THR A 206 0.88 10.94 14.57
N ASP A 207 0.69 12.07 13.86
CA ASP A 207 -0.30 13.07 14.22
C ASP A 207 -1.75 12.54 14.16
N MET A 208 -2.08 11.74 13.15
CA MET A 208 -3.39 11.06 13.07
C MET A 208 -3.61 10.09 14.23
N ARG A 209 -2.58 9.32 14.64
CA ARG A 209 -2.65 8.43 15.81
C ARG A 209 -2.87 9.21 17.10
N ILE A 210 -2.20 10.35 17.26
CA ILE A 210 -2.38 11.22 18.43
C ILE A 210 -3.79 11.81 18.48
N GLN A 211 -4.37 12.19 17.34
CA GLN A 211 -5.76 12.62 17.25
C GLN A 211 -6.74 11.50 17.58
N ALA A 212 -6.49 10.27 17.11
CA ALA A 212 -7.32 9.10 17.43
C ALA A 212 -7.32 8.76 18.93
N LEU A 213 -6.20 9.02 19.63
CA LEU A 213 -6.11 8.90 21.09
C LEU A 213 -6.86 10.01 21.86
N GLY A 214 -7.33 11.06 21.18
CA GLY A 214 -8.17 12.11 21.77
C GLY A 214 -7.59 13.52 21.72
N ALA A 215 -6.50 13.77 20.99
CA ALA A 215 -6.02 15.14 20.79
C ALA A 215 -7.04 15.96 19.97
N LYS A 216 -7.35 17.17 20.47
CA LYS A 216 -8.37 18.05 19.86
C LYS A 216 -7.91 18.73 18.58
N GLU A 217 -6.60 18.95 18.45
CA GLU A 217 -5.98 19.67 17.34
C GLU A 217 -4.80 18.86 16.79
N SER A 218 -4.55 19.01 15.50
CA SER A 218 -3.40 18.45 14.81
C SER A 218 -2.16 19.31 15.10
N ILE A 219 -1.05 18.66 15.43
CA ILE A 219 0.25 19.32 15.62
C ILE A 219 0.75 19.94 14.30
N LEU A 220 0.32 19.40 13.16
CA LEU A 220 0.68 19.92 11.83
C LEU A 220 -0.18 21.11 11.40
N THR A 221 -1.28 21.42 12.09
CA THR A 221 -2.10 22.58 11.74
C THR A 221 -1.43 23.89 12.16
N GLN A 222 -1.28 24.80 11.21
CA GLN A 222 -0.72 26.12 11.48
C GLN A 222 -1.71 26.97 12.27
N GLN A 223 -1.43 27.22 13.55
CA GLN A 223 -2.31 28.00 14.44
C GLN A 223 -2.45 29.46 14.02
N LYS A 224 -1.35 30.11 13.64
CA LYS A 224 -1.33 31.54 13.25
C LYS A 224 -1.40 31.68 11.74
N MET A 225 -2.62 31.75 11.21
CA MET A 225 -2.90 32.10 9.81
C MET A 225 -3.80 33.34 9.70
N PRO A 226 -3.52 34.28 8.77
CA PRO A 226 -4.43 35.39 8.49
C PRO A 226 -5.82 34.90 8.11
N MET A 227 -6.86 35.60 8.56
CA MET A 227 -8.25 35.17 8.41
C MET A 227 -8.65 34.93 6.95
N ASN A 228 -8.19 35.81 6.03
CA ASN A 228 -8.53 35.73 4.60
C ASN A 228 -7.95 34.45 3.97
N MET A 229 -6.69 34.11 4.27
CA MET A 229 -6.05 32.89 3.77
C MET A 229 -6.70 31.64 4.36
N ARG A 230 -6.95 31.63 5.67
CA ARG A 230 -7.61 30.50 6.34
C ARG A 230 -8.98 30.21 5.72
N LYS A 231 -9.80 31.25 5.52
CA LYS A 231 -11.11 31.12 4.86
C LYS A 231 -10.96 30.67 3.41
N GLY A 232 -9.97 31.19 2.68
CA GLY A 232 -9.70 30.82 1.29
C GLY A 232 -9.36 29.34 1.13
N ILE A 233 -8.48 28.79 1.98
CA ILE A 233 -8.09 27.38 1.95
C ILE A 233 -9.30 26.47 2.22
N VAL A 234 -10.08 26.79 3.26
CA VAL A 234 -11.30 26.02 3.60
C VAL A 234 -12.31 26.07 2.45
N LYS A 235 -12.55 27.26 1.87
CA LYS A 235 -13.48 27.42 0.75
C LYS A 235 -13.03 26.61 -0.47
N HIS A 236 -11.75 26.66 -0.81
CA HIS A 236 -11.20 25.92 -1.94
C HIS A 236 -11.23 24.40 -1.72
N GLN A 237 -11.00 23.93 -0.48
CA GLN A 237 -11.20 22.52 -0.12
C GLN A 237 -12.66 22.10 -0.31
N GLU A 238 -13.61 22.90 0.19
CA GLU A 238 -15.04 22.63 0.00
C GLU A 238 -15.45 22.63 -1.48
N GLU A 239 -14.90 23.53 -2.29
CA GLU A 239 -15.18 23.60 -3.73
C GLU A 239 -14.66 22.35 -4.46
N LYS A 240 -13.43 21.91 -4.16
CA LYS A 240 -12.87 20.67 -4.72
C LYS A 240 -13.70 19.45 -4.33
N GLU A 241 -14.12 19.38 -3.07
CA GLU A 241 -14.93 18.29 -2.55
C GLU A 241 -16.34 18.28 -3.18
N LYS A 242 -16.96 19.46 -3.35
CA LYS A 242 -18.25 19.61 -4.04
C LYS A 242 -18.14 19.17 -5.50
N LYS A 243 -17.10 19.59 -6.23
CA LYS A 243 -16.86 19.16 -7.62
C LYS A 243 -16.69 17.63 -7.70
N ARG A 244 -15.81 17.04 -6.88
CA ARG A 244 -15.61 15.57 -6.82
C ARG A 244 -16.94 14.83 -6.59
N ARG A 245 -17.82 15.35 -5.73
CA ARG A 245 -19.13 14.74 -5.45
C ARG A 245 -20.15 14.96 -6.55
N GLN A 246 -20.16 16.13 -7.19
CA GLN A 246 -21.02 16.40 -8.34
C GLN A 246 -20.64 15.47 -9.50
N GLU A 247 -19.36 15.44 -9.87
CA GLU A 247 -18.81 14.55 -10.89
C GLU A 247 -19.10 13.08 -10.57
N ALA A 248 -18.91 12.64 -9.32
CA ALA A 248 -19.24 11.27 -8.93
C ALA A 248 -20.74 10.96 -9.03
N ARG A 249 -21.63 11.90 -8.66
CA ARG A 249 -23.08 11.72 -8.80
C ARG A 249 -23.51 11.65 -10.26
N GLU A 250 -22.93 12.51 -11.09
CA GLU A 250 -23.17 12.55 -12.53
C GLU A 250 -22.66 11.28 -13.21
N ASN A 251 -21.52 10.75 -12.76
CA ASN A 251 -20.93 9.51 -13.26
C ASN A 251 -21.48 8.23 -12.58
N GLY A 252 -22.42 8.34 -11.64
CA GLY A 252 -22.97 7.19 -10.91
C GLY A 252 -22.01 6.49 -9.93
N ILE A 253 -20.90 7.12 -9.56
CA ILE A 253 -19.91 6.60 -8.59
C ILE A 253 -20.39 6.85 -7.16
N VAL A 254 -20.45 5.79 -6.34
CA VAL A 254 -20.83 5.89 -4.92
C VAL A 254 -19.61 6.31 -4.09
N LEU A 255 -19.71 7.49 -3.45
CA LEU A 255 -18.68 8.03 -2.54
C LEU A 255 -19.03 7.78 -1.06
N GLU A 256 -18.06 8.03 -0.18
CA GLU A 256 -18.26 7.98 1.26
C GLU A 256 -19.37 8.93 1.75
N ARG A 257 -20.10 8.49 2.78
CA ARG A 257 -21.16 9.30 3.40
C ARG A 257 -20.54 10.44 4.19
N GLU A 258 -20.93 11.67 3.87
CA GLU A 258 -20.50 12.86 4.62
C GLU A 258 -20.91 12.78 6.09
N VAL A 259 -19.94 12.79 6.99
CA VAL A 259 -20.19 12.97 8.43
C VAL A 259 -20.45 14.45 8.68
N LYS A 260 -21.73 14.83 8.75
CA LYS A 260 -22.12 16.21 9.07
C LYS A 260 -21.60 16.57 10.46
N LYS A 261 -20.61 17.47 10.51
CA LYS A 261 -20.14 18.06 11.78
C LYS A 261 -21.35 18.64 12.52
N LYS A 262 -21.65 18.09 13.70
CA LYS A 262 -22.73 18.59 14.55
C LYS A 262 -22.38 20.03 14.89
N LYS A 263 -23.06 21.01 14.27
CA LYS A 263 -22.91 22.42 14.62
C LYS A 263 -23.16 22.54 16.12
N THR A 264 -22.12 22.90 16.87
CA THR A 264 -22.20 23.15 18.30
C THR A 264 -23.22 24.26 18.50
N VAL A 265 -24.25 23.94 19.28
CA VAL A 265 -25.35 24.85 19.62
C VAL A 265 -26.27 25.15 18.43
N ARG A 266 -27.25 24.26 18.20
CA ARG A 266 -28.57 24.73 17.76
C ARG A 266 -29.06 25.66 18.86
N LYS A 267 -28.74 26.96 18.79
CA LYS A 267 -29.34 27.99 19.64
C LYS A 267 -30.84 27.71 19.51
N ARG A 268 -31.48 27.27 20.60
CA ARG A 268 -32.93 27.01 20.60
C ARG A 268 -33.54 28.24 19.95
N ARG A 269 -34.31 28.05 18.87
CA ARG A 269 -34.97 29.15 18.16
C ARG A 269 -35.58 30.04 19.23
N GLU A 270 -35.13 31.29 19.28
CA GLU A 270 -35.60 32.25 20.27
C GLU A 270 -37.11 32.30 20.13
N ARG A 271 -37.81 31.88 21.19
CA ARG A 271 -39.27 31.90 21.19
C ARG A 271 -39.66 33.39 21.21
N PRO A 272 -40.53 33.84 20.29
CA PRO A 272 -41.00 35.22 20.34
C PRO A 272 -41.62 35.46 21.72
N VAL A 273 -41.35 36.63 22.29
CA VAL A 273 -41.83 37.04 23.62
C VAL A 273 -43.36 37.25 23.62
N ASP A 274 -43.95 37.36 22.43
CA ASP A 274 -45.36 37.68 22.19
C ASP A 274 -46.26 36.42 22.03
N LEU A 275 -45.94 35.35 22.76
CA LEU A 275 -46.82 34.18 22.82
C LEU A 275 -47.94 34.45 23.83
N PRO A 276 -49.21 34.16 23.50
CA PRO A 276 -50.31 34.36 24.43
C PRO A 276 -50.08 33.53 25.70
N ALA A 277 -50.27 34.18 26.85
CA ALA A 277 -50.06 33.56 28.16
C ALA A 277 -51.10 32.48 28.50
N VAL A 278 -52.27 32.54 27.88
CA VAL A 278 -53.37 31.59 28.06
C VAL A 278 -53.51 30.68 26.85
N GLY A 279 -53.74 29.39 27.07
CA GLY A 279 -53.98 28.43 26.00
C GLY A 279 -52.77 28.16 25.08
N ARG A 280 -53.02 27.46 23.96
CA ARG A 280 -52.00 27.14 22.94
C ARG A 280 -52.50 27.58 21.57
N MET A 281 -51.69 28.39 20.88
CA MET A 281 -51.93 28.71 19.48
C MET A 281 -51.70 27.48 18.60
N ARG A 282 -52.67 27.13 17.76
CA ARG A 282 -52.49 26.19 16.65
C ARG A 282 -52.94 26.87 15.36
N GLY A 283 -51.98 27.24 14.51
CA GLY A 283 -52.27 28.07 13.34
C GLY A 283 -52.78 29.44 13.78
N ALA A 284 -53.97 29.83 13.30
CA ALA A 284 -54.66 31.07 13.66
C ALA A 284 -55.66 30.92 14.82
N GLU A 285 -55.83 29.71 15.37
CA GLU A 285 -56.78 29.45 16.45
C GLU A 285 -56.10 29.44 17.82
N LEU A 286 -56.68 30.14 18.79
CA LEU A 286 -56.31 30.04 20.20
C LEU A 286 -57.13 28.94 20.88
N ARG A 287 -56.48 27.84 21.28
CA ARG A 287 -57.14 26.74 22.01
C ARG A 287 -56.93 26.90 23.51
N ILE A 288 -58.02 27.17 24.23
CA ILE A 288 -58.05 27.34 25.68
C ILE A 288 -58.64 26.08 26.32
N SER A 289 -58.08 25.62 27.44
CA SER A 289 -58.62 24.46 28.16
C SER A 289 -59.89 24.86 28.95
N ALA A 290 -60.85 23.94 29.11
CA ALA A 290 -62.08 24.23 29.85
C ALA A 290 -61.83 24.72 31.30
N LYS A 291 -60.76 24.22 31.94
CA LYS A 291 -60.33 24.65 33.29
C LYS A 291 -59.87 26.10 33.30
N GLU A 292 -59.11 26.50 32.29
CA GLU A 292 -58.53 27.84 32.15
C GLU A 292 -59.61 28.85 31.74
N ALA A 293 -60.52 28.46 30.84
CA ALA A 293 -61.72 29.24 30.53
C ALA A 293 -62.59 29.48 31.78
N ALA A 294 -62.77 28.44 32.62
CA ALA A 294 -63.50 28.57 33.88
C ALA A 294 -62.77 29.44 34.91
N ALA A 295 -61.44 29.39 34.96
CA ALA A 295 -60.63 30.24 35.84
C ALA A 295 -60.74 31.72 35.45
N ILE A 296 -60.59 32.03 34.16
CA ILE A 296 -60.76 33.40 33.62
C ILE A 296 -62.18 33.90 33.88
N ALA A 297 -63.20 33.07 33.62
CA ALA A 297 -64.59 33.44 33.87
C ALA A 297 -64.90 33.69 35.36
N ARG A 298 -64.18 33.03 36.28
CA ARG A 298 -64.28 33.25 37.74
C ARG A 298 -63.53 34.49 38.19
N GLU A 299 -62.38 34.80 37.60
CA GLU A 299 -61.56 35.96 37.92
C GLU A 299 -62.20 37.27 37.45
N VAL A 300 -62.83 37.27 36.26
CA VAL A 300 -63.57 38.42 35.71
C VAL A 300 -64.84 38.73 36.51
N ARG A 301 -65.42 37.73 37.19
CA ARG A 301 -66.45 37.95 38.20
C ARG A 301 -65.78 38.18 39.56
N GLY A 302 -65.33 39.40 39.82
CA GLY A 302 -64.77 39.81 41.11
C GLY A 302 -65.63 39.36 42.31
N PRO A 303 -65.06 39.33 43.54
CA PRO A 303 -65.72 38.73 44.69
C PRO A 303 -67.04 39.46 44.98
N GLN A 304 -68.17 38.86 44.59
CA GLN A 304 -69.47 39.35 45.01
C GLN A 304 -69.51 39.29 46.54
N GLY A 305 -69.50 40.49 47.15
CA GLY A 305 -69.50 40.67 48.59
C GLY A 305 -70.63 39.88 49.24
N ARG A 306 -70.28 38.83 49.97
CA ARG A 306 -71.18 38.22 50.95
C ARG A 306 -71.35 39.21 52.10
N GLY A 307 -72.41 40.00 52.02
CA GLY A 307 -72.87 40.88 53.09
C GLY A 307 -73.01 40.12 54.41
N LYS A 308 -72.16 40.49 55.36
CA LYS A 308 -72.14 39.96 56.73
C LYS A 308 -73.27 40.65 57.51
N ARG A 309 -74.45 40.01 57.60
CA ARG A 309 -75.51 40.42 58.54
C ARG A 309 -74.98 40.23 59.97
N ARG A 310 -74.67 41.34 60.65
CA ARG A 310 -74.52 41.39 62.10
C ARG A 310 -75.91 41.48 62.72
N ARG A 311 -75.99 40.97 63.96
CA ARG A 311 -77.12 40.92 64.89
C ARG A 311 -78.16 42.02 64.71
#